data_AF-A0A0F2NFX3-F1
#
_entry.id   AF-A0A0F2NFX3-F1
#
_cell.length_a   1.000
_cell.length_b   1.000
_cell.length_c   1.000
_cell.angle_alpha   90.00
_cell.angle_beta   90.00
_cell.angle_gamma   90.00
#
_symmetry.space_group_name_H-M   'P 1'
#
loop_
_entity.id
_entity.type
_entity.pdbx_description
1 polymer ?
#
loop_
_entity_poly.entity_id
_entity_poly.type
_entity_poly.pdbx_seq_one_letter_code
_entity_poly.pdbx_strand_id
1 'polypeptide(L)'
;MIKEEKIKVAGIDIDVRELTVAEIDKLFASFAIDRQATLAERLIDSPIPIEVVTAATGLGAEELNTKFSPSGLNDIWAATARVNDFLSKMIGRYESILGLSEASTESGSGDSSAE
;
A
#
# COMPACT_ATOMS: atom_id res chain seq x y z
N MET A 1 -13.92 -3.81 -19.13
CA MET A 1 -12.69 -4.62 -19.16
C MET A 1 -12.01 -4.41 -17.84
N ILE A 2 -11.59 -5.49 -17.18
CA ILE A 2 -10.80 -5.43 -15.93
C ILE A 2 -9.38 -5.03 -16.35
N LYS A 3 -8.79 -4.02 -15.69
CA LYS A 3 -7.40 -3.63 -15.95
C LYS A 3 -6.44 -4.67 -15.38
N GLU A 4 -5.36 -4.95 -16.11
CA GLU A 4 -4.28 -5.83 -15.67
C GLU A 4 -2.93 -5.23 -16.08
N GLU A 5 -1.93 -5.39 -15.23
CA GLU A 5 -0.55 -4.98 -15.46
C GLU A 5 0.39 -6.12 -15.06
N LYS A 6 1.40 -6.41 -15.88
CA LYS A 6 2.44 -7.36 -15.54
C LYS A 6 3.72 -6.61 -15.20
N ILE A 7 4.28 -6.87 -14.03
CA ILE A 7 5.55 -6.29 -13.59
C ILE A 7 6.57 -7.39 -13.29
N LYS A 8 7.85 -7.05 -13.35
CA LYS A 8 8.92 -7.98 -13.00
C LYS A 8 9.74 -7.43 -11.84
N VAL A 9 9.71 -8.11 -10.70
CA VAL A 9 10.38 -7.68 -9.47
C VAL A 9 11.26 -8.81 -8.95
N ALA A 10 12.53 -8.54 -8.70
CA ALA A 10 13.50 -9.55 -8.26
C ALA A 10 13.55 -10.81 -9.15
N GLY A 11 13.29 -10.67 -10.45
CA GLY A 11 13.26 -11.77 -11.41
C GLY A 11 11.96 -12.58 -11.44
N ILE A 12 10.97 -12.23 -10.60
CA ILE A 12 9.65 -12.85 -10.54
C ILE A 12 8.68 -12.00 -11.37
N ASP A 13 7.94 -12.64 -12.27
CA ASP A 13 6.84 -12.00 -13.00
C ASP A 13 5.59 -11.99 -12.12
N ILE A 14 5.00 -10.82 -11.90
CA ILE A 14 3.85 -10.59 -11.03
C ILE A 14 2.73 -9.99 -11.87
N ASP A 15 1.58 -10.65 -11.84
CA ASP A 15 0.36 -10.18 -12.49
C ASP A 15 -0.46 -9.39 -11.48
N VAL A 16 -0.73 -8.12 -11.78
CA VAL A 16 -1.53 -7.21 -10.96
C VAL A 16 -2.85 -6.96 -11.67
N ARG A 17 -3.97 -7.30 -11.03
CA ARG A 17 -5.31 -7.10 -11.59
C ARG A 17 -6.11 -6.07 -10.82
N GLU A 18 -7.08 -5.48 -11.51
CA GLU A 18 -8.08 -4.63 -10.92
C GLU A 18 -9.07 -5.47 -10.10
N LEU A 19 -9.32 -5.02 -8.88
CA LEU A 19 -10.27 -5.63 -7.98
C LEU A 19 -11.68 -5.19 -8.35
N THR A 20 -12.60 -6.15 -8.32
CA THR A 20 -14.01 -5.86 -8.49
C THR A 20 -14.58 -5.18 -7.23
N VAL A 21 -15.66 -4.42 -7.38
CA VAL A 21 -16.35 -3.78 -6.24
C VAL A 21 -16.71 -4.79 -5.15
N ALA A 22 -17.12 -6.01 -5.54
CA ALA A 22 -17.46 -7.07 -4.59
C ALA A 22 -16.25 -7.61 -3.81
N GLU A 23 -15.06 -7.63 -4.42
CA GLU A 23 -13.82 -8.00 -3.71
C GLU A 23 -13.38 -6.88 -2.77
N ILE A 24 -13.49 -5.63 -3.22
CA ILE A 24 -13.20 -4.45 -2.40
C ILE A 24 -14.10 -4.42 -1.17
N ASP A 25 -15.41 -4.62 -1.33
CA ASP A 25 -16.37 -4.62 -0.22
C ASP A 25 -16.05 -5.71 0.82
N LYS A 26 -15.68 -6.91 0.36
CA LYS A 26 -15.24 -8.00 1.25
C LYS A 26 -13.96 -7.65 2.00
N LEU A 27 -13.00 -6.98 1.34
CA LEU A 27 -11.76 -6.53 1.98
C LEU A 27 -12.06 -5.49 3.07
N PHE A 28 -12.89 -4.50 2.77
CA PHE A 28 -13.28 -3.49 3.77
C PHE A 28 -14.05 -4.08 4.95
N ALA A 29 -14.94 -5.05 4.71
CA ALA A 29 -15.61 -5.76 5.79
C ALA A 29 -14.66 -6.58 6.68
N SER A 30 -13.50 -6.97 6.15
CA SER A 30 -12.47 -7.71 6.89
C SER A 30 -11.49 -6.82 7.65
N PHE A 31 -11.47 -5.51 7.41
CA PHE A 31 -10.60 -4.60 8.14
C PHE A 31 -11.06 -4.46 9.59
N ALA A 32 -10.29 -5.05 10.49
CA ALA A 32 -10.43 -4.80 11.92
C ALA A 32 -9.93 -3.39 12.26
N ILE A 33 -10.67 -2.68 13.12
CA ILE A 33 -10.29 -1.36 13.62
C ILE A 33 -8.95 -1.41 14.38
N ASP A 34 -8.63 -2.55 15.01
CA ASP A 34 -7.40 -2.76 15.79
C ASP A 34 -6.29 -3.51 15.01
N ARG A 35 -6.29 -3.40 13.66
CA ARG A 35 -5.30 -4.08 12.82
C ARG A 35 -3.89 -3.55 13.08
N GLN A 36 -2.96 -4.45 13.40
CA GLN A 36 -1.54 -4.10 13.45
C GLN A 36 -0.95 -4.04 12.04
N ALA A 37 -0.24 -2.94 11.72
CA ALA A 37 0.47 -2.80 10.46
C ALA A 37 1.56 -3.89 10.31
N THR A 38 1.56 -4.56 9.16
CA THR A 38 2.53 -5.60 8.79
C THR A 38 3.92 -5.02 8.54
N LEU A 39 4.94 -5.89 8.46
CA LEU A 39 6.32 -5.45 8.18
C LEU A 39 6.44 -4.80 6.81
N ALA A 40 5.83 -5.37 5.77
CA ALA A 40 5.79 -4.76 4.44
C ALA A 40 5.16 -3.36 4.46
N GLU A 41 4.04 -3.16 5.17
CA GLU A 41 3.41 -1.84 5.30
C GLU A 41 4.25 -0.84 6.10
N ARG A 42 5.03 -1.31 7.08
CA ARG A 42 5.96 -0.42 7.81
C ARG A 42 7.16 0.00 6.97
N LEU A 43 7.52 -0.81 5.99
CA LEU A 43 8.63 -0.54 5.08
C LEU A 43 8.22 0.37 3.91
N ILE A 44 6.91 0.54 3.68
CA ILE A 44 6.35 1.24 2.54
C ILE A 44 5.41 2.32 3.03
N ASP A 45 5.72 3.57 2.71
CA ASP A 45 4.84 4.71 2.97
C ASP A 45 3.71 4.73 1.92
N SER A 46 2.77 3.79 2.03
CA SER A 46 1.62 3.69 1.13
C SER A 46 0.32 3.53 1.90
N PRO A 47 -0.73 4.25 1.48
CA PRO A 47 -2.06 4.12 2.07
C PRO A 47 -2.73 2.78 1.71
N ILE A 48 -2.19 2.02 0.75
CA ILE A 48 -2.80 0.78 0.27
C ILE A 48 -2.47 -0.36 1.23
N PRO A 49 -3.48 -0.97 1.89
CA PRO A 49 -3.26 -2.09 2.79
C PRO A 49 -2.71 -3.32 2.05
N ILE A 50 -1.92 -4.13 2.74
CA ILE A 50 -1.34 -5.35 2.20
C ILE A 50 -2.40 -6.31 1.65
N GLU A 51 -3.60 -6.36 2.23
CA GLU A 51 -4.69 -7.24 1.79
C GLU A 51 -5.23 -6.84 0.42
N VAL A 52 -5.16 -5.55 0.07
CA VAL A 52 -5.47 -5.07 -1.28
C VAL A 52 -4.41 -5.57 -2.25
N VAL A 53 -3.14 -5.51 -1.85
CA VAL A 53 -2.01 -5.99 -2.67
C VAL A 53 -2.07 -7.49 -2.85
N THR A 54 -2.33 -8.27 -1.79
CA THR A 54 -2.46 -9.73 -1.90
C THR A 54 -3.65 -10.12 -2.77
N ALA A 55 -4.79 -9.44 -2.65
CA ALA A 55 -5.95 -9.70 -3.49
C ALA A 55 -5.68 -9.36 -4.97
N ALA A 56 -4.95 -8.28 -5.23
CA ALA A 56 -4.64 -7.80 -6.59
C ALA A 56 -3.53 -8.59 -7.28
N THR A 57 -2.58 -9.14 -6.51
CA THR A 57 -1.39 -9.82 -7.06
C THR A 57 -1.41 -11.34 -6.89
N GLY A 58 -2.25 -11.85 -5.99
CA GLY A 58 -2.24 -13.26 -5.57
C GLY A 58 -1.07 -13.65 -4.68
N LEU A 59 -0.15 -12.74 -4.37
CA LEU A 59 0.98 -12.99 -3.48
C LEU A 59 0.52 -13.08 -2.03
N GLY A 60 1.07 -14.03 -1.28
CA GLY A 60 0.81 -14.16 0.16
C GLY A 60 1.50 -13.06 0.97
N ALA A 61 0.94 -12.70 2.13
CA ALA A 61 1.55 -11.73 3.03
C ALA A 61 2.97 -12.14 3.50
N GLU A 62 3.19 -13.44 3.72
CA GLU A 62 4.51 -13.98 4.07
C GLU A 62 5.53 -13.79 2.92
N GLU A 63 5.10 -13.95 1.68
CA GLU A 63 5.94 -13.75 0.50
C GLU A 63 6.33 -12.28 0.37
N LEU A 64 5.38 -11.38 0.55
CA LEU A 64 5.63 -9.94 0.56
C LEU A 64 6.60 -9.53 1.67
N ASN A 65 6.48 -10.11 2.87
CA ASN A 65 7.36 -9.78 4.00
C ASN A 65 8.79 -10.32 3.87
N THR A 66 9.03 -11.35 3.05
CA THR A 66 10.31 -12.09 3.06
C THR A 66 11.05 -12.15 1.74
N LYS A 67 10.34 -12.12 0.60
CA LYS A 67 10.95 -12.37 -0.73
C LYS A 67 11.37 -11.11 -1.45
N PHE A 68 10.86 -9.94 -1.05
CA PHE A 68 11.07 -8.70 -1.78
C PHE A 68 11.84 -7.68 -0.94
N SER A 69 12.75 -6.96 -1.58
CA SER A 69 13.38 -5.79 -0.98
C SER A 69 12.36 -4.65 -0.83
N PRO A 70 12.62 -3.63 0.01
CA PRO A 70 11.77 -2.44 0.10
C PRO A 70 11.55 -1.76 -1.25
N SER A 71 12.57 -1.69 -2.11
CA SER A 71 12.42 -1.17 -3.47
C SER A 71 11.46 -2.01 -4.33
N GLY A 72 11.55 -3.35 -4.24
CA GLY A 72 10.64 -4.22 -4.97
C GLY A 72 9.20 -4.15 -4.44
N LEU A 73 9.03 -4.01 -3.13
CA LEU A 73 7.73 -3.76 -2.53
C LEU A 73 7.14 -2.43 -3.02
N ASN A 74 7.93 -1.36 -3.12
CA ASN A 74 7.47 -0.10 -3.69
C ASN A 74 6.94 -0.27 -5.12
N ASP A 75 7.62 -1.04 -5.96
CA ASP A 75 7.19 -1.31 -7.33
C ASP A 75 5.84 -2.06 -7.37
N ILE A 76 5.67 -3.06 -6.49
CA ILE A 76 4.44 -3.84 -6.37
C ILE A 76 3.26 -2.96 -5.89
N TRP A 77 3.48 -2.13 -4.86
CA TRP A 77 2.47 -1.22 -4.35
C TRP A 77 2.10 -0.15 -5.37
N ALA A 78 3.09 0.41 -6.08
CA ALA A 78 2.86 1.39 -7.13
C ALA A 78 2.07 0.81 -8.31
N ALA A 79 2.35 -0.42 -8.72
CA ALA A 79 1.57 -1.10 -9.75
C ALA A 79 0.14 -1.37 -9.28
N THR A 80 -0.03 -1.85 -8.05
CA THR A 80 -1.34 -2.05 -7.44
C THR A 80 -2.14 -0.75 -7.45
N ALA A 81 -1.50 0.38 -7.10
CA ALA A 81 -2.11 1.69 -7.08
C ALA A 81 -2.57 2.16 -8.47
N ARG A 82 -1.75 1.94 -9.51
CA ARG A 82 -2.09 2.30 -10.90
C ARG A 82 -3.25 1.49 -11.44
N VAL A 83 -3.22 0.18 -11.23
CA VAL A 83 -4.27 -0.73 -11.69
C VAL A 83 -5.58 -0.46 -10.95
N ASN A 84 -5.51 -0.18 -9.65
CA ASN A 84 -6.65 0.09 -8.77
C ASN A 84 -6.74 1.59 -8.41
N ASP A 85 -6.69 2.48 -9.43
CA ASP A 85 -6.57 3.93 -9.21
C ASP A 85 -7.73 4.52 -8.39
N PHE A 86 -8.95 4.01 -8.61
CA PHE A 86 -10.13 4.48 -7.90
C PHE A 86 -10.06 4.13 -6.41
N LEU A 87 -9.71 2.88 -6.09
CA LEU A 87 -9.54 2.40 -4.73
C LEU A 87 -8.44 3.19 -4.02
N SER A 88 -7.31 3.41 -4.69
CA SER A 88 -6.17 4.15 -4.15
C SER A 88 -6.55 5.59 -3.79
N LYS A 89 -7.29 6.28 -4.67
CA LYS A 89 -7.81 7.63 -4.40
C LYS A 89 -8.84 7.65 -3.28
N MET A 90 -9.70 6.63 -3.20
CA MET A 90 -10.71 6.51 -2.15
C MET A 90 -10.05 6.34 -0.78
N ILE A 91 -9.04 5.48 -0.66
CA ILE A 91 -8.30 5.27 0.58
C ILE A 91 -7.55 6.54 0.99
N GLY A 92 -6.82 7.17 0.06
CA GLY A 92 -6.11 8.43 0.37
C GLY A 92 -7.04 9.58 0.80
N ARG A 93 -8.26 9.66 0.24
CA ARG A 93 -9.27 10.60 0.73
C ARG A 93 -9.75 10.26 2.14
N TYR A 94 -9.93 8.98 2.45
CA TYR A 94 -10.38 8.55 3.77
C TYR A 94 -9.36 8.90 4.87
N GLU A 95 -8.07 8.69 4.62
CA GLU A 95 -6.99 9.11 5.52
C GLU A 95 -6.93 10.63 5.73
N SER A 96 -7.09 11.39 4.64
CA SER A 96 -7.12 12.85 4.69
C SER A 96 -8.32 13.36 5.51
N ILE A 97 -9.50 12.73 5.39
CA ILE A 97 -10.70 13.08 6.15
C ILE A 97 -10.56 12.73 7.63
N LEU A 98 -9.90 11.61 7.95
CA LEU A 98 -9.68 11.17 9.33
C LEU A 98 -8.53 11.89 10.04
N GLY A 99 -7.83 12.82 9.39
CA GLY A 99 -6.72 13.55 10.00
C GLY A 99 -5.49 12.68 10.32
N LEU A 100 -5.41 11.47 9.75
CA LEU A 100 -4.28 10.55 9.97
C LEU A 100 -3.00 10.99 9.21
N SER A 101 -3.10 12.03 8.37
CA SER A 101 -2.01 12.60 7.58
C SER A 101 -1.12 13.60 8.34
N GLU A 102 -1.49 14.08 9.53
CA GLU A 102 -0.78 15.19 10.21
C GLU A 102 0.26 14.75 11.25
N ALA A 103 0.66 13.48 11.32
CA ALA A 103 1.59 13.00 12.35
C ALA A 103 3.08 12.94 11.94
N SER A 104 3.49 13.44 10.77
CA SER A 104 4.89 13.25 10.28
C SER A 104 5.64 14.51 9.85
N THR A 105 5.14 15.71 10.13
CA THR A 105 5.90 16.95 9.89
C THR A 105 5.93 17.85 11.11
N GLU A 106 6.49 17.37 12.21
CA GLU A 106 7.02 18.25 13.25
C GLU A 106 8.23 17.61 13.93
N SER A 107 9.41 17.81 13.33
CA SER A 107 10.67 17.74 14.07
C SER A 107 11.47 18.96 13.64
N GLY A 108 11.37 19.96 14.51
CA GLY A 108 11.75 21.33 14.29
C GLY A 108 13.20 21.54 13.89
N SER A 109 13.35 22.52 13.01
CA SER A 109 14.52 23.37 12.85
C SER A 109 15.07 23.84 14.20
N GLY A 110 16.13 23.19 14.66
CA GLY A 110 17.02 23.69 15.72
C GLY A 110 17.97 24.72 15.13
N ASP A 111 17.61 25.98 15.33
CA ASP A 111 18.42 27.18 15.12
C ASP A 111 19.81 27.03 15.76
N SER A 112 20.87 27.10 14.96
CA SER A 112 22.26 27.07 15.44
C SER A 112 22.84 28.47 15.31
N SER A 113 22.46 29.34 16.26
CA SER A 113 23.14 30.60 16.51
C SER A 113 24.51 30.31 17.13
N ALA A 114 25.58 30.64 16.41
CA ALA A 114 26.94 30.70 16.92
C ALA A 114 27.31 32.17 17.14
N GLU A 115 27.42 32.56 18.40
CA GLU A 115 28.22 33.71 18.85
C GLU A 115 29.55 33.20 19.44
#